data_AF-A0A6A6Z716-F1
#
_entry.id   AF-A0A6A6Z716-F1
#
_cell.length_a   1.000
_cell.length_b   1.000
_cell.length_c   1.000
_cell.angle_alpha   90.00
_cell.angle_beta   90.00
_cell.angle_gamma   90.00
#
_symmetry.space_group_name_H-M   'P 1'
#
loop_
_entity.id
_entity.type
_entity.pdbx_description
1 polymer ?
#
loop_
_entity_poly.entity_id
_entity_poly.type
_entity_poly.pdbx_seq_one_letter_code
_entity_poly.pdbx_strand_id
1 'polypeptide(L)'
;MFRNLNDDEPQQTPAPPTHPNPSSAHRQITHHGGPQQFPSAALHMDPSLVKYANMYVNRHKYFRWTGRTAWITFAYVAVVPSIVGYLAYTTDGKYDLRGKRRGDLIKEF
;
A
#
# COMPACT_ATOMS: atom_id res chain seq x y z
N MET A 1 63.07 -50.62 38.94
CA MET A 1 63.54 -49.65 37.94
C MET A 1 62.74 -49.92 36.66
N PHE A 2 61.61 -49.24 36.48
CA PHE A 2 60.74 -49.37 35.30
C PHE A 2 60.34 -47.95 34.88
N ARG A 3 60.75 -47.51 33.69
CA ARG A 3 60.29 -46.26 33.07
C ARG A 3 58.94 -46.55 32.40
N ASN A 4 57.91 -45.79 32.76
CA ASN A 4 56.66 -45.77 32.01
C ASN A 4 56.89 -44.99 30.71
N LEU A 5 56.39 -45.52 29.59
CA LEU A 5 56.61 -45.02 28.24
C LEU A 5 55.42 -44.16 27.77
N ASN A 6 54.90 -43.29 28.63
CA ASN A 6 53.67 -42.51 28.37
C ASN A 6 53.82 -41.00 28.67
N ASP A 7 55.04 -40.47 28.80
CA ASP A 7 55.27 -39.06 29.20
C ASP A 7 55.40 -38.07 28.01
N ASP A 8 55.06 -38.47 26.78
CA ASP A 8 55.18 -37.63 25.57
C ASP A 8 53.81 -37.16 24.99
N GLU A 9 52.87 -36.72 25.82
CA GLU A 9 51.74 -35.90 25.34
C GLU A 9 51.97 -34.41 25.68
N PRO A 10 52.03 -33.51 24.69
CA PRO A 10 52.17 -32.09 24.96
C PRO A 10 50.91 -31.56 25.66
N GLN A 11 51.09 -30.96 26.84
CA GLN A 11 50.01 -30.28 27.57
C GLN A 11 49.29 -29.28 26.65
N GLN A 12 48.06 -29.59 26.27
CA GLN A 12 47.21 -28.71 25.48
C GLN A 12 46.83 -27.50 26.34
N THR A 13 47.45 -26.35 26.06
CA THR A 13 47.02 -25.07 26.62
C THR A 13 45.56 -24.84 26.17
N PRO A 14 44.61 -24.49 27.06
CA PRO A 14 43.24 -24.26 26.64
C PRO A 14 43.20 -23.08 25.65
N ALA A 15 42.74 -23.35 24.43
CA ALA A 15 42.54 -22.34 23.41
C ALA A 15 41.54 -21.26 23.89
N PRO A 16 41.69 -20.00 23.45
CA PRO A 16 40.72 -18.95 23.75
C PRO A 16 39.32 -19.33 23.24
N PRO A 17 38.23 -18.89 23.92
CA PRO A 17 36.87 -19.20 23.47
C PRO A 17 36.64 -18.65 22.07
N THR A 18 36.57 -19.55 21.10
CA THR A 18 36.17 -19.24 19.73
C THR A 18 34.65 -19.14 19.72
N HIS A 19 34.12 -17.92 19.67
CA HIS A 19 32.72 -17.74 19.28
C HIS A 19 32.53 -18.38 17.89
N PRO A 20 31.52 -19.24 17.67
CA PRO A 20 31.19 -19.67 16.33
C PRO A 20 30.79 -18.44 15.52
N ASN A 21 31.58 -18.12 14.49
CA ASN A 21 31.12 -17.21 13.46
C ASN A 21 29.90 -17.88 12.80
N PRO A 22 28.70 -17.27 12.79
CA PRO A 22 27.49 -17.88 12.22
C PRO A 22 27.58 -18.11 10.69
N SER A 23 28.72 -17.83 10.06
CA SER A 23 28.94 -17.91 8.60
C SER A 23 29.08 -19.31 7.99
N SER A 24 28.68 -20.41 8.65
CA SER A 24 28.87 -21.75 8.05
C SER A 24 27.70 -22.75 8.13
N ALA A 25 26.52 -22.38 8.65
CA ALA A 25 25.40 -23.35 8.76
C ALA A 25 23.98 -22.78 8.62
N HIS A 26 23.73 -21.87 7.68
CA HIS A 26 22.36 -21.61 7.19
C HIS A 26 22.34 -21.56 5.67
N ARG A 27 22.28 -22.75 5.04
CA ARG A 27 21.97 -22.88 3.61
C ARG A 27 20.50 -22.54 3.40
N GLN A 28 20.21 -21.24 3.43
CA GLN A 28 18.91 -20.70 3.09
C GLN A 28 18.64 -21.10 1.63
N ILE A 29 17.59 -21.90 1.42
CA ILE A 29 17.19 -22.36 0.09
C ILE A 29 16.73 -21.12 -0.67
N THR A 30 17.61 -20.56 -1.48
CA THR A 30 17.28 -19.44 -2.37
C THR A 30 16.29 -19.94 -3.42
N HIS A 31 15.06 -19.45 -3.40
CA HIS A 31 14.11 -19.60 -4.49
C HIS A 31 14.71 -18.95 -5.75
N HIS A 32 15.27 -19.76 -6.65
CA HIS A 32 15.83 -19.33 -7.93
C HIS A 32 14.71 -19.26 -8.98
N GLY A 33 13.71 -18.43 -8.70
CA GLY A 33 12.90 -17.80 -9.74
C GLY A 33 13.64 -16.55 -10.21
N GLY A 34 14.70 -16.72 -11.01
CA GLY A 34 15.41 -15.60 -11.59
C GLY A 34 14.47 -14.82 -12.51
N PRO A 35 14.21 -13.52 -12.29
CA PRO A 35 13.50 -12.74 -13.28
C PRO A 35 14.33 -12.77 -14.57
N GLN A 36 13.70 -13.21 -15.66
CA GLN A 36 14.19 -12.90 -17.00
C GLN A 36 14.45 -11.39 -17.01
N GLN A 37 15.73 -11.00 -17.10
CA GLN A 37 16.13 -9.60 -17.15
C GLN A 37 15.72 -9.05 -18.52
N PHE A 38 14.44 -8.72 -18.66
CA PHE A 38 14.04 -7.66 -19.57
C PHE A 38 14.86 -6.43 -19.17
N PRO A 39 15.50 -5.70 -20.11
CA PRO A 39 16.39 -4.59 -19.78
C PRO A 39 15.73 -3.68 -18.75
N SER A 40 16.26 -3.77 -17.53
CA SER A 40 15.69 -3.18 -16.34
C SER A 40 15.74 -1.67 -16.50
N ALA A 41 14.57 -1.04 -16.55
CA ALA A 41 14.34 0.38 -16.77
C ALA A 41 14.43 0.84 -18.24
N ALA A 42 13.33 0.67 -18.98
CA ALA A 42 13.06 1.47 -20.18
C ALA A 42 12.91 2.98 -19.88
N LEU A 43 12.81 3.38 -18.60
CA LEU A 43 12.69 4.77 -18.16
C LEU A 43 13.56 5.01 -16.91
N HIS A 44 14.49 5.96 -17.01
CA HIS A 44 15.20 6.50 -15.85
C HIS A 44 14.17 7.16 -14.92
N MET A 45 14.03 6.66 -13.69
CA MET A 45 13.08 7.21 -12.73
C MET A 45 13.64 8.51 -12.13
N ASP A 46 13.03 9.64 -12.48
CA ASP A 46 13.36 10.93 -11.88
C ASP A 46 12.99 10.93 -10.38
N PRO A 47 13.93 11.27 -9.47
CA PRO A 47 13.67 11.30 -8.03
C PRO A 47 12.49 12.22 -7.64
N SER A 48 12.26 13.30 -8.38
CA SER A 48 11.15 14.23 -8.15
C SER A 48 9.79 13.62 -8.49
N LEU A 49 9.71 12.87 -9.59
CA LEU A 49 8.49 12.18 -10.01
C LEU A 49 8.15 11.05 -9.04
N VAL A 50 9.17 10.29 -8.62
CA VAL A 50 9.04 9.27 -7.58
C VAL A 50 8.54 9.89 -6.26
N LYS A 51 9.10 11.04 -5.85
CA LYS A 51 8.66 11.75 -4.64
C LYS A 51 7.21 12.23 -4.76
N TYR A 52 6.82 12.83 -5.88
CA TYR A 52 5.45 13.28 -6.11
C TYR A 52 4.45 12.12 -6.03
N ALA A 53 4.74 11.02 -6.71
CA ALA A 53 3.91 9.81 -6.66
C ALA A 53 3.76 9.30 -5.23
N ASN A 54 4.87 9.25 -4.48
CA ASN A 54 4.86 8.87 -3.07
C ASN A 54 4.03 9.84 -2.20
N MET A 55 4.05 11.14 -2.45
CA MET A 55 3.21 12.11 -1.72
C MET A 55 1.72 11.91 -2.01
N TYR A 56 1.36 11.59 -3.26
CA TYR A 56 -0.03 11.34 -3.63
C TYR A 56 -0.59 10.09 -2.94
N VAL A 57 0.16 8.98 -2.98
CA VAL A 57 -0.23 7.71 -2.35
C VAL A 57 -0.32 7.85 -0.83
N ASN A 58 0.65 8.53 -0.21
CA ASN A 58 0.70 8.70 1.25
C ASN A 58 -0.17 9.86 1.77
N ARG A 59 -0.95 10.53 0.93
CA ARG A 59 -1.76 11.71 1.31
C ARG A 59 -2.72 11.45 2.48
N HIS A 60 -3.28 10.24 2.57
CA HIS A 60 -4.18 9.85 3.66
C HIS A 60 -3.48 9.83 5.02
N LYS A 61 -2.17 9.57 5.07
CA LYS A 61 -1.38 9.56 6.33
C LYS A 61 -1.24 10.94 6.95
N TYR A 62 -1.18 11.97 6.11
CA TYR A 62 -0.98 13.37 6.53
C TYR A 62 -2.28 14.18 6.52
N PHE A 63 -3.43 13.53 6.30
CA PHE A 63 -4.72 14.20 6.28
C PHE A 63 -5.09 14.73 7.67
N ARG A 64 -5.74 15.91 7.70
CA ARG A 64 -6.18 16.58 8.92
C ARG A 64 -7.59 17.12 8.71
N TRP A 65 -8.46 16.92 9.69
CA TRP A 65 -9.78 17.57 9.71
C TRP A 65 -9.64 19.05 10.05
N THR A 66 -9.60 19.88 9.02
CA THR A 66 -9.73 21.34 9.15
C THR A 66 -11.18 21.75 8.94
N GLY A 67 -11.61 22.91 9.47
CA GLY A 67 -12.99 23.37 9.28
C GLY A 67 -13.41 23.43 7.80
N ARG A 68 -12.49 23.81 6.91
CA ARG A 68 -12.72 23.85 5.46
C ARG A 68 -12.93 22.45 4.86
N THR A 69 -12.03 21.50 5.14
CA THR A 69 -12.14 20.13 4.61
C THR A 69 -13.32 19.38 5.19
N ALA A 70 -13.66 19.65 6.47
CA ALA A 70 -14.86 19.14 7.12
C ALA A 70 -16.12 19.58 6.38
N TRP A 71 -16.25 20.87 6.12
CA TRP A 71 -17.42 21.41 5.42
C TRP A 71 -17.55 20.89 3.99
N ILE A 72 -16.44 20.83 3.24
CA ILE A 72 -16.43 20.29 1.88
C ILE A 72 -16.85 18.81 1.89
N THR A 73 -16.28 18.00 2.78
CA THR A 73 -16.62 16.58 2.85
C THR A 73 -18.09 16.40 3.19
N PHE A 74 -18.61 17.14 4.18
CA PHE A 74 -20.02 17.11 4.53
C PHE A 74 -20.93 17.53 3.36
N ALA A 75 -20.57 18.59 2.64
CA ALA A 75 -21.35 19.05 1.50
C ALA A 75 -21.47 18.00 0.40
N TYR A 76 -20.36 17.35 0.03
CA TYR A 76 -20.36 16.36 -1.05
C TYR A 76 -20.92 14.99 -0.64
N VAL A 77 -20.78 14.59 0.62
CA VAL A 77 -21.27 13.28 1.11
C VAL A 77 -22.73 13.34 1.55
N ALA A 78 -23.19 14.44 2.13
CA ALA A 78 -24.55 14.56 2.64
C ALA A 78 -25.40 15.52 1.81
N VAL A 79 -24.96 16.78 1.64
CA VAL A 79 -25.81 17.84 1.07
C VAL A 79 -26.14 17.57 -0.40
N VAL A 80 -25.14 17.28 -1.24
CA VAL A 80 -25.35 17.03 -2.67
C VAL A 80 -26.24 15.80 -2.91
N PRO A 81 -25.96 14.61 -2.33
CA PRO A 81 -26.84 13.47 -2.49
C PRO A 81 -28.25 13.70 -1.92
N SER A 82 -28.39 14.46 -0.83
CA SER A 82 -29.70 14.77 -0.26
C SER A 82 -30.52 15.67 -1.17
N ILE A 83 -29.92 16.70 -1.77
CA ILE A 83 -30.60 17.57 -2.74
C ILE A 83 -31.03 16.76 -3.96
N VAL A 84 -30.12 15.95 -4.52
CA VAL A 84 -30.42 15.11 -5.69
C VAL A 84 -31.51 14.09 -5.34
N GLY A 85 -31.42 13.44 -4.19
CA GLY A 85 -32.41 12.47 -3.73
C GLY A 85 -33.77 13.12 -3.47
N TYR A 86 -33.81 14.31 -2.88
CA TYR A 86 -35.04 15.06 -2.67
C TYR A 86 -35.69 15.47 -3.99
N LEU A 87 -34.90 16.01 -4.93
CA LEU A 87 -35.40 16.35 -6.26
C LEU A 87 -35.90 15.09 -6.97
N ALA A 88 -35.11 14.03 -7.01
CA ALA A 88 -35.52 12.76 -7.61
C ALA A 88 -36.84 12.29 -7.01
N TYR A 89 -36.94 12.17 -5.69
CA TYR A 89 -38.17 11.73 -5.00
C TYR A 89 -39.37 12.63 -5.26
N THR A 90 -39.15 13.95 -5.37
CA THR A 90 -40.24 14.90 -5.62
C THR A 90 -40.57 15.05 -7.09
N THR A 91 -39.71 14.68 -8.02
CA THR A 91 -39.98 14.74 -9.47
C THR A 91 -40.35 13.40 -10.08
N ASP A 92 -40.11 12.32 -9.35
CA ASP A 92 -40.41 10.95 -9.81
C ASP A 92 -41.91 10.80 -10.06
N GLY A 93 -42.26 10.25 -11.22
CA GLY A 93 -43.65 10.12 -11.67
C GLY A 93 -44.36 11.44 -12.02
N LYS A 94 -43.75 12.61 -11.80
CA LYS A 94 -44.42 13.90 -12.03
C LYS A 94 -44.35 14.43 -13.43
N TYR A 95 -43.59 13.82 -14.32
CA TYR A 95 -43.42 14.33 -15.67
C TYR A 95 -43.56 13.17 -16.66
N ASP A 96 -44.68 13.12 -17.38
CA ASP A 96 -44.85 12.25 -18.54
C ASP A 96 -44.71 13.07 -19.82
N LEU A 97 -43.71 12.73 -20.61
CA LEU A 97 -43.39 13.36 -21.89
C LEU A 97 -43.91 12.53 -23.07
N ARG A 98 -44.49 11.36 -22.83
CA ARG A 98 -44.88 10.41 -23.87
C ARG A 98 -46.10 10.93 -24.63
N GLY A 99 -45.88 11.36 -25.87
CA GLY A 99 -46.94 11.72 -26.82
C GLY A 99 -47.59 13.09 -26.61
N LYS A 100 -47.10 13.92 -25.68
CA LYS A 100 -47.66 15.27 -25.42
C LYS A 100 -47.34 16.25 -26.55
N ARG A 101 -48.29 17.13 -26.90
CA ARG A 101 -48.18 18.13 -27.96
C ARG A 101 -48.02 19.55 -27.39
N ARG A 102 -47.77 20.53 -28.27
CA ARG A 102 -47.63 21.94 -27.88
C ARG A 102 -48.94 22.42 -27.24
N GLY A 103 -48.89 22.79 -25.97
CA GLY A 103 -50.04 23.25 -25.18
C GLY A 103 -50.50 22.27 -24.09
N ASP A 104 -50.02 21.02 -24.10
CA ASP A 104 -50.43 20.02 -23.10
C ASP A 104 -49.61 20.13 -21.80
N LEU A 105 -50.28 19.93 -20.65
CA LEU A 105 -49.63 19.92 -19.33
C LEU A 105 -48.71 18.69 -19.19
N ILE A 106 -47.42 18.92 -18.98
CA ILE A 106 -46.40 17.87 -18.81
C ILE A 106 -46.41 17.29 -17.38
N LYS A 107 -46.89 18.07 -16.41
CA LYS A 107 -46.88 17.69 -15.00
C LYS A 107 -48.02 16.72 -14.65
N GLU A 108 -47.69 15.64 -13.97
CA GLU A 108 -48.60 14.75 -13.25
C GLU A 108 -48.39 15.02 -11.75
N PHE A 109 -49.43 15.55 -11.10
CA PHE A 109 -49.58 16.00 -9.69
C PHE A 109 -48.35 16.06 -8.75
#